data_AF-A0A239MNR7-F1
#
_entry.id   AF-A0A239MNR7-F1
#
_cell.length_a   1.000
_cell.length_b   1.000
_cell.length_c   1.000
_cell.angle_alpha   90.00
_cell.angle_beta   90.00
_cell.angle_gamma   90.00
#
_symmetry.space_group_name_H-M   'P 1'
#
loop_
_entity.id
_entity.type
_entity.pdbx_description
1 polymer ?
#
loop_
_entity_poly.entity_id
_entity_poly.type
_entity_poly.pdbx_seq_one_letter_code
_entity_poly.pdbx_strand_id
1 'polypeptide(L)'
;MRALALTLILSAVAYFAVTTLVDVYPLNNVRDAKRKEQWTEVAVNAPVMALPAALLAVSPTWGYVAGALELLIVAGGLLLWWLPYLVGVTVPWATAGTGVTWAQLHARTYARTLIVLPRIGDRPRPNLEHMILHALMLAVAVATFAAAG
;
A
#
# COMPACT_ATOMS: atom_id res chain seq x y z
N MET A 1 -15.79 18.35 0.77
CA MET A 1 -14.56 17.54 0.61
C MET A 1 -14.36 16.51 1.74
N ARG A 2 -14.63 16.85 3.00
CA ARG A 2 -14.43 15.93 4.15
C ARG A 2 -15.11 14.56 4.03
N ALA A 3 -16.39 14.51 3.64
CA ALA A 3 -17.09 13.24 3.45
C ALA A 3 -16.42 12.35 2.39
N LEU A 4 -16.03 12.94 1.25
CA LEU A 4 -15.30 12.25 0.20
C LEU A 4 -13.94 11.72 0.71
N ALA A 5 -13.17 12.54 1.41
CA ALA A 5 -11.89 12.13 1.98
C ALA A 5 -12.06 10.94 2.95
N LEU A 6 -13.01 11.02 3.88
CA LEU A 6 -13.31 9.92 4.80
C LEU A 6 -13.73 8.64 4.06
N THR A 7 -14.61 8.75 3.05
CA THR A 7 -15.02 7.61 2.24
C THR A 7 -13.83 6.98 1.53
N LEU A 8 -12.94 7.79 0.94
CA LEU A 8 -11.75 7.28 0.26
C LEU A 8 -10.77 6.61 1.22
N ILE A 9 -10.52 7.21 2.39
CA ILE A 9 -9.64 6.62 3.42
C ILE A 9 -10.17 5.25 3.84
N LEU A 10 -11.45 5.18 4.20
CA LEU A 10 -12.08 3.92 4.62
C LEU A 10 -12.10 2.89 3.49
N SER A 11 -12.28 3.34 2.24
CA SER A 11 -12.21 2.46 1.07
C SER A 11 -10.78 1.92 0.86
N ALA A 12 -9.75 2.72 1.08
CA ALA A 12 -8.36 2.29 1.00
C ALA A 12 -7.99 1.28 2.07
N VAL A 13 -8.42 1.52 3.31
CA VAL A 13 -8.26 0.57 4.43
C VAL A 13 -9.00 -0.74 4.14
N ALA A 14 -10.24 -0.65 3.66
CA ALA A 14 -11.04 -1.82 3.31
C ALA A 14 -10.42 -2.62 2.15
N TYR A 15 -9.97 -1.93 1.10
CA TYR A 15 -9.28 -2.55 -0.03
C TYR A 15 -8.04 -3.31 0.46
N PHE A 16 -7.17 -2.65 1.24
CA PHE A 16 -6.00 -3.29 1.83
C PHE A 16 -6.38 -4.51 2.68
N ALA A 17 -7.35 -4.38 3.59
CA ALA A 17 -7.75 -5.50 4.45
C ALA A 17 -8.29 -6.68 3.62
N VAL A 18 -9.09 -6.41 2.59
CA VAL A 18 -9.62 -7.44 1.69
C VAL A 18 -8.50 -8.12 0.92
N THR A 19 -7.60 -7.36 0.29
CA THR A 19 -6.52 -7.96 -0.51
C THR A 19 -5.45 -8.64 0.35
N THR A 20 -5.37 -8.35 1.66
CA THR A 20 -4.48 -9.07 2.58
C THR A 20 -5.14 -10.30 3.23
N LEU A 21 -6.47 -10.37 3.34
CA LEU A 21 -7.16 -11.44 4.09
C LEU A 21 -8.02 -12.38 3.25
N VAL A 22 -8.45 -11.95 2.07
CA VAL A 22 -9.38 -12.66 1.20
C VAL A 22 -8.67 -13.05 -0.08
N ASP A 23 -8.87 -14.31 -0.48
CA ASP A 23 -8.31 -14.83 -1.71
C ASP A 23 -9.06 -14.32 -2.93
N VAL A 24 -8.45 -13.35 -3.63
CA VAL A 24 -8.94 -12.75 -4.87
C VAL A 24 -7.98 -13.03 -6.03
N TYR A 25 -7.28 -14.16 -5.99
CA TYR A 25 -6.38 -14.59 -7.07
C TYR A 25 -7.09 -14.55 -8.45
N PRO A 26 -6.44 -14.04 -9.51
CA PRO A 26 -5.01 -13.70 -9.60
C PRO A 26 -4.64 -12.27 -9.17
N LEU A 27 -5.56 -11.49 -8.59
CA LEU A 27 -5.27 -10.10 -8.23
C LEU A 27 -4.20 -10.00 -7.12
N ASN A 28 -4.32 -10.82 -6.07
CA ASN A 28 -3.44 -10.80 -4.91
C ASN A 28 -2.68 -12.11 -4.68
N ASN A 29 -1.75 -12.07 -3.73
CA ASN A 29 -0.86 -13.17 -3.34
C ASN A 29 -1.16 -13.77 -1.97
N VAL A 30 -2.36 -13.57 -1.42
CA VAL A 30 -2.70 -14.01 -0.07
C VAL A 30 -2.52 -15.52 0.14
N ARG A 31 -2.67 -16.32 -0.94
CA ARG A 31 -2.44 -17.77 -0.97
C ARG A 31 -1.01 -18.16 -0.57
N ASP A 32 -0.04 -17.29 -0.83
CA ASP A 32 1.38 -17.53 -0.58
C ASP A 32 1.84 -17.02 0.80
N ALA A 33 0.98 -16.33 1.54
CA ALA A 33 1.23 -15.82 2.88
C ALA A 33 0.62 -16.74 3.94
N LYS A 34 1.34 -16.97 5.04
CA LYS A 34 0.79 -17.68 6.21
C LYS A 34 -0.29 -16.84 6.87
N ARG A 35 -1.32 -17.48 7.45
CA ARG A 35 -2.40 -16.75 8.14
C ARG A 35 -1.90 -15.80 9.22
N LYS A 36 -0.83 -16.16 9.94
CA LYS A 36 -0.18 -15.27 10.93
C LYS A 36 0.43 -14.03 10.26
N GLU A 37 1.09 -14.18 9.11
CA GLU A 37 1.70 -13.07 8.37
C GLU A 37 0.61 -12.11 7.90
N GLN A 38 -0.50 -12.62 7.33
CA GLN A 38 -1.66 -11.82 6.91
C GLN A 38 -2.24 -11.00 8.07
N TRP A 39 -2.48 -11.62 9.22
CA TRP A 39 -3.01 -10.90 10.38
C TRP A 39 -2.04 -9.90 10.97
N THR A 40 -0.74 -10.22 11.03
CA THR A 40 0.29 -9.27 11.47
C THR A 40 0.34 -8.07 10.52
N GLU A 41 0.27 -8.29 9.22
CA GLU A 41 0.26 -7.24 8.22
C GLU A 41 -0.93 -6.30 8.38
N VAL A 42 -2.14 -6.84 8.56
CA VAL A 42 -3.34 -6.02 8.81
C VAL A 42 -3.25 -5.29 10.16
N ALA A 43 -2.86 -5.99 11.23
CA ALA A 43 -2.82 -5.43 12.58
C ALA A 43 -1.80 -4.28 12.71
N VAL A 44 -0.72 -4.29 11.92
CA VAL A 44 0.29 -3.23 11.92
C VAL A 44 -0.12 -2.09 10.99
N ASN A 45 -0.53 -2.39 9.75
CA ASN A 45 -0.70 -1.34 8.73
C ASN A 45 -2.09 -0.71 8.74
N ALA A 46 -3.16 -1.46 9.01
CA ALA A 46 -4.52 -0.90 8.96
C ALA A 46 -4.74 0.25 9.98
N PRO A 47 -4.22 0.19 11.23
CA PRO A 47 -4.32 1.33 12.15
C PRO A 47 -3.60 2.57 11.63
N VAL A 48 -2.42 2.40 11.03
CA VAL A 48 -1.65 3.51 10.44
C VAL A 48 -2.41 4.12 9.26
N MET A 49 -3.00 3.28 8.40
CA MET A 49 -3.82 3.74 7.27
C MET A 49 -5.15 4.37 7.69
N ALA A 50 -5.71 3.99 8.85
CA ALA A 50 -6.96 4.53 9.37
C ALA A 50 -6.78 5.81 10.20
N LEU A 51 -5.59 6.04 10.76
CA LEU A 51 -5.27 7.21 11.58
C LEU A 51 -5.62 8.56 10.90
N PRO A 52 -5.37 8.76 9.59
CA PRO A 52 -5.79 9.97 8.89
C PRO A 52 -7.29 10.28 9.00
N ALA A 53 -8.17 9.26 8.95
CA ALA A 53 -9.60 9.46 9.13
C ALA A 53 -9.94 9.95 10.55
N ALA A 54 -9.27 9.40 11.58
CA ALA A 54 -9.46 9.84 12.96
C ALA A 54 -8.99 11.29 13.15
N LEU A 55 -7.81 11.65 12.61
CA LEU A 55 -7.30 13.02 12.66
C LEU A 55 -8.24 14.00 11.96
N LEU A 56 -8.67 13.66 10.74
CA LEU A 56 -9.60 14.48 9.98
C LEU A 56 -10.98 14.57 10.64
N ALA A 57 -11.42 13.57 11.43
CA ALA A 57 -12.66 13.58 12.20
C ALA A 57 -12.61 14.51 13.43
N VAL A 58 -11.44 14.72 14.03
CA VAL A 58 -11.25 15.65 15.15
C VAL A 58 -11.38 17.11 14.71
N SER A 59 -10.67 17.51 13.66
CA SER A 59 -10.71 18.89 13.13
C SER A 59 -10.18 18.96 11.69
N PRO A 60 -10.69 19.87 10.85
CA PRO A 60 -10.10 20.16 9.53
C PRO A 60 -8.63 20.55 9.59
N THR A 61 -8.18 21.25 10.64
CA THR A 61 -6.77 21.68 10.79
C THR A 61 -5.80 20.49 10.93
N TRP A 62 -6.23 19.39 11.55
CA TRP A 62 -5.47 18.14 11.60
C TRP A 62 -5.41 17.43 10.24
N GLY A 63 -6.21 17.87 9.26
CA GLY A 63 -6.21 17.36 7.89
C GLY A 63 -4.87 17.51 7.18
N TYR A 64 -4.08 18.55 7.47
CA TYR A 64 -2.73 18.67 6.91
C TYR A 64 -1.77 17.58 7.42
N VAL A 65 -1.87 17.24 8.71
CA VAL A 65 -1.08 16.15 9.30
C VAL A 65 -1.55 14.80 8.75
N ALA A 66 -2.87 14.61 8.61
CA ALA A 66 -3.46 13.43 8.00
C ALA A 66 -2.95 13.23 6.55
N GLY A 67 -3.02 14.29 5.72
CA GLY A 67 -2.52 14.25 4.34
C GLY A 67 -1.02 13.99 4.25
N ALA A 68 -0.22 14.54 5.17
CA ALA A 68 1.22 14.26 5.23
C ALA A 68 1.51 12.78 5.55
N LEU A 69 0.77 12.18 6.49
CA LEU A 69 0.88 10.76 6.81
C LEU A 69 0.51 9.89 5.59
N GLU A 70 -0.57 10.23 4.89
CA GLU A 70 -0.98 9.53 3.67
C GLU A 70 0.09 9.62 2.56
N LEU A 71 0.71 10.79 2.37
CA LEU A 71 1.83 10.93 1.45
C LEU A 71 3.04 10.09 1.83
N LEU A 72 3.34 9.95 3.12
CA LEU A 72 4.42 9.06 3.59
C LEU A 72 4.13 7.59 3.25
N ILE A 73 2.87 7.16 3.41
CA ILE A 73 2.44 5.80 3.03
C ILE A 73 2.59 5.60 1.52
N VAL A 74 2.11 6.56 0.70
CA VAL A 74 2.26 6.53 -0.76
C VAL A 74 3.74 6.46 -1.14
N ALA A 75 4.57 7.32 -0.56
CA ALA A 75 6.01 7.35 -0.85
C ALA A 75 6.68 6.01 -0.49
N GLY A 76 6.35 5.43 0.66
CA GLY A 76 6.85 4.10 1.05
C GLY A 76 6.48 3.02 0.04
N GLY A 77 5.22 2.98 -0.39
CA GLY A 77 4.74 2.05 -1.41
C GLY A 77 5.42 2.27 -2.78
N LEU A 78 5.55 3.52 -3.21
CA LEU A 78 6.25 3.85 -4.46
C LEU A 78 7.72 3.44 -4.42
N LEU A 79 8.42 3.73 -3.33
CA LEU A 79 9.83 3.33 -3.15
C LEU A 79 9.98 1.81 -3.12
N LEU A 80 9.07 1.10 -2.46
CA LEU A 80 9.10 -0.35 -2.36
C LEU A 80 8.91 -1.05 -3.71
N TRP A 81 7.96 -0.55 -4.52
CA TRP A 81 7.49 -1.25 -5.71
C TRP A 81 8.06 -0.71 -7.02
N TRP A 82 8.21 0.62 -7.13
CA TRP A 82 8.62 1.26 -8.38
C TRP A 82 10.12 1.47 -8.48
N LEU A 83 10.83 1.67 -7.36
CA LEU A 83 12.28 1.81 -7.38
C LEU A 83 12.98 0.54 -7.91
N PRO A 84 12.62 -0.69 -7.49
CA PRO A 84 13.19 -1.90 -8.07
C PRO A 84 12.88 -2.05 -9.56
N TYR A 85 11.68 -1.63 -9.98
CA TYR A 85 11.24 -1.76 -11.36
C TYR A 85 11.95 -0.79 -12.31
N LEU A 86 11.96 0.50 -11.96
CA LEU A 86 12.45 1.57 -12.84
C LEU A 86 13.98 1.63 -12.86
N VAL A 87 14.64 1.44 -11.71
CA VAL A 87 16.08 1.65 -11.58
C VAL A 87 16.84 0.44 -11.04
N GLY A 88 16.16 -0.64 -10.64
CA GLY A 88 16.81 -1.85 -10.13
C GLY A 88 17.30 -1.73 -8.67
N VAL A 89 16.96 -0.65 -7.98
CA VAL A 89 17.38 -0.42 -6.58
C VAL A 89 16.27 -0.89 -5.63
N THR A 90 16.64 -1.72 -4.67
CA THR A 90 15.71 -2.24 -3.65
C THR A 90 15.84 -1.47 -2.34
N VAL A 91 14.76 -1.38 -1.58
CA VAL A 91 14.76 -0.70 -0.29
C VAL A 91 15.06 -1.70 0.85
N PRO A 92 16.15 -1.53 1.62
CA PRO A 92 16.59 -2.53 2.61
C PRO A 92 15.57 -2.80 3.72
N TRP A 93 14.76 -1.80 4.07
CA TRP A 93 13.75 -1.93 5.12
C TRP A 93 12.60 -2.89 4.74
N ALA A 94 12.38 -3.17 3.45
CA ALA A 94 11.33 -4.07 2.97
C ALA A 94 11.45 -5.49 3.50
N THR A 95 12.69 -5.96 3.68
CA THR A 95 12.99 -7.32 4.09
C THR A 95 13.89 -7.36 5.33
N ALA A 96 14.02 -6.24 6.04
CA ALA A 96 14.81 -6.15 7.25
C ALA A 96 14.37 -7.20 8.29
N GLY A 97 15.32 -7.94 8.84
CA GLY A 97 15.07 -9.00 9.83
C GLY A 97 14.48 -10.30 9.28
N THR A 98 14.25 -10.43 7.96
CA THR A 98 13.64 -11.64 7.36
C THR A 98 14.66 -12.64 6.81
N GLY A 99 15.90 -12.22 6.57
CA GLY A 99 16.95 -13.05 5.97
C GLY A 99 16.77 -13.33 4.47
N VAL A 100 15.82 -12.68 3.79
CA VAL A 100 15.61 -12.81 2.33
C VAL A 100 15.74 -11.46 1.62
N THR A 101 16.09 -11.49 0.34
CA THR A 101 16.12 -10.27 -0.51
C THR A 101 14.72 -9.93 -1.00
N TRP A 102 14.50 -8.66 -1.37
CA TRP A 102 13.25 -8.23 -2.00
C TRP A 102 12.92 -9.04 -3.26
N ALA A 103 13.93 -9.36 -4.08
CA ALA A 103 13.74 -10.18 -5.29
C ALA A 103 13.26 -11.60 -4.95
N GLN A 104 13.80 -12.23 -3.89
CA GLN A 104 13.36 -13.56 -3.44
C GLN A 104 11.94 -13.52 -2.88
N LEU A 105 11.62 -12.52 -2.06
CA LEU A 105 10.27 -12.33 -1.54
C LEU A 105 9.29 -12.15 -2.70
N HIS A 106 9.61 -11.26 -3.64
CA HIS A 106 8.77 -10.96 -4.81
C HIS A 106 8.56 -12.17 -5.72
N ALA A 107 9.62 -12.90 -6.05
CA ALA A 107 9.52 -14.12 -6.86
C ALA A 107 8.58 -15.17 -6.23
N ARG A 108 8.64 -15.30 -4.90
CA ARG A 108 7.81 -16.26 -4.15
C ARG A 108 6.35 -15.84 -4.06
N THR A 109 6.09 -14.57 -3.79
CA THR A 109 4.75 -14.07 -3.41
C THR A 109 4.04 -13.36 -4.55
N TYR A 110 4.69 -12.41 -5.22
CA TYR A 110 4.00 -11.51 -6.14
C TYR A 110 4.12 -11.90 -7.62
N ALA A 111 5.15 -12.65 -8.00
CA ALA A 111 5.44 -12.92 -9.42
C ALA A 111 4.36 -13.73 -10.17
N ARG A 112 3.44 -14.38 -9.46
CA ARG A 112 2.33 -15.17 -10.01
C ARG A 112 0.97 -14.45 -9.98
N THR A 113 0.96 -13.19 -9.57
CA THR A 113 -0.24 -12.35 -9.56
C THR A 113 -0.39 -11.59 -10.88
N LEU A 114 -1.49 -10.87 -11.04
CA LEU A 114 -1.76 -10.09 -12.24
C LEU A 114 -0.76 -8.92 -12.34
N ILE A 115 0.10 -8.96 -13.36
CA ILE A 115 1.10 -7.93 -13.64
C ILE A 115 0.83 -7.37 -15.04
N VAL A 116 0.54 -6.07 -15.11
CA VAL A 116 0.21 -5.36 -16.37
C VAL A 116 1.40 -4.63 -16.97
N LEU A 117 2.46 -4.43 -16.20
CA LEU A 117 3.65 -3.69 -16.64
C LEU A 117 4.59 -4.57 -17.50
N PRO A 118 5.20 -3.99 -18.54
CA PRO A 118 6.17 -4.69 -19.38
C PRO A 118 7.40 -5.10 -18.58
N ARG A 119 8.07 -6.17 -19.01
CA ARG A 119 9.30 -6.66 -18.38
C ARG A 119 10.49 -5.76 -18.73
N ILE A 120 11.30 -5.43 -17.72
CA ILE A 120 12.58 -4.72 -17.87
C ILE A 120 13.67 -5.60 -17.26
N GLY A 121 14.34 -6.42 -18.07
CA GLY A 121 15.29 -7.43 -17.58
C GLY A 121 14.68 -8.35 -16.53
N ASP A 122 15.39 -8.56 -15.42
CA ASP A 122 14.94 -9.37 -14.27
C ASP A 122 14.42 -8.54 -13.10
N ARG A 123 14.05 -7.29 -13.35
CA ARG A 123 13.60 -6.38 -12.29
C ARG A 123 12.23 -6.79 -11.74
N PRO A 124 12.04 -6.82 -10.41
CA PRO A 124 10.72 -7.03 -9.80
C PRO A 124 9.70 -6.02 -10.32
N ARG A 125 8.49 -6.49 -10.61
CA ARG A 125 7.42 -5.66 -11.17
C ARG A 125 6.30 -5.44 -10.15
N PRO A 126 5.77 -4.22 -9.99
CA PRO A 126 4.50 -4.01 -9.32
C PRO A 126 3.42 -4.94 -9.89
N ASN A 127 2.68 -5.61 -9.01
CA ASN A 127 1.44 -6.25 -9.41
C ASN A 127 0.30 -5.22 -9.43
N LEU A 128 -0.80 -5.58 -10.09
CA LEU A 128 -1.94 -4.66 -10.23
C LEU A 128 -2.55 -4.28 -8.89
N GLU A 129 -2.59 -5.21 -7.93
CA GLU A 129 -3.12 -4.95 -6.58
C GLU A 129 -2.46 -3.72 -5.94
N HIS A 130 -1.13 -3.68 -5.91
CA HIS A 130 -0.39 -2.57 -5.31
C HIS A 130 -0.47 -1.31 -6.16
N MET A 131 -0.55 -1.43 -7.49
CA MET A 131 -0.78 -0.27 -8.35
C MET A 131 -2.12 0.41 -8.04
N ILE A 132 -3.19 -0.37 -7.83
CA ILE A 132 -4.50 0.16 -7.41
C ILE A 132 -4.40 0.80 -6.03
N LEU A 133 -3.74 0.14 -5.07
CA LEU A 133 -3.58 0.69 -3.71
C LEU A 133 -2.83 2.04 -3.74
N HIS A 134 -1.74 2.16 -4.50
CA HIS A 134 -0.99 3.41 -4.61
C HIS A 134 -1.83 4.53 -5.24
N ALA A 135 -2.60 4.22 -6.30
CA ALA A 135 -3.49 5.19 -6.93
C ALA A 135 -4.59 5.66 -5.97
N LEU A 136 -5.18 4.73 -5.22
CA LEU A 136 -6.19 5.03 -4.23
C LEU A 136 -5.64 5.87 -3.07
N MET A 137 -4.46 5.52 -2.55
CA MET A 137 -3.80 6.27 -1.49
C MET A 137 -3.37 7.68 -1.93
N LEU A 138 -2.98 7.86 -3.20
CA LEU A 138 -2.72 9.18 -3.76
C LEU A 138 -4.00 10.02 -3.86
N ALA A 139 -5.11 9.43 -4.31
CA ALA A 139 -6.41 10.10 -4.36
C ALA A 139 -6.90 10.48 -2.95
N VAL A 140 -6.68 9.61 -1.97
CA VAL A 140 -6.90 9.86 -0.55
C VAL A 140 -6.14 11.10 -0.09
N ALA A 141 -4.81 11.15 -0.30
CA ALA A 141 -3.98 12.29 0.11
C ALA A 141 -4.47 13.61 -0.49
N VAL A 142 -4.79 13.62 -1.79
CA VAL A 142 -5.34 14.81 -2.48
C VAL A 142 -6.67 15.25 -1.86
N ALA A 143 -7.59 14.31 -1.64
CA ALA A 143 -8.90 14.62 -1.05
C ALA A 143 -8.79 15.12 0.40
N THR A 144 -7.86 14.57 1.18
CA THR A 144 -7.60 14.98 2.56
C THR A 144 -7.04 16.39 2.63
N PHE A 145 -6.06 16.76 1.81
CA PHE A 145 -5.58 18.14 1.75
C PHE A 145 -6.66 19.11 1.30
N ALA A 146 -7.46 18.74 0.30
CA ALA A 146 -8.60 19.54 -0.16
C ALA A 146 -9.73 19.65 0.89
N ALA A 147 -9.76 18.77 1.90
CA ALA A 147 -10.69 18.85 3.02
C ALA A 147 -10.14 19.64 4.22
N ALA A 148 -8.83 19.91 4.24
CA ALA A 148 -8.15 20.65 5.31
C ALA A 148 -8.09 22.17 5.06
N GLY A 149 -8.16 22.58 3.78
CA GLY A 149 -8.34 23.96 3.34
C GLY A 149 -9.81 24.37 3.28
#